data_AF-A0A3E1E4E8-F1
#
_entry.id   AF-A0A3E1E4E8-F1
#
_cell.length_a   1.000
_cell.length_b   1.000
_cell.length_c   1.000
_cell.angle_alpha   90.00
_cell.angle_beta   90.00
_cell.angle_gamma   90.00
#
_symmetry.space_group_name_H-M   'P 1'
#
loop_
_entity.id
_entity.type
_entity.pdbx_description
1 polymer ?
#
loop_
_entity_poly.entity_id
_entity_poly.type
_entity_poly.pdbx_seq_one_letter_code
_entity_poly.pdbx_strand_id
1 'polypeptide(L)'
;MSLLLGLAPVNAYALNEWPQFRGPQGDGQTSGLRVPAAPSETEGVRWKTAIHGKAWSSPVLSGSKVWLTTATEDGSELSLVVVDKESGKILRDEVLFNVQNPQFCHKFNSYASPTPAISDGKVFVTFGSPYTACFDEATGVKLWERADFVCNHFRGSGSSPVVWRDFVLMHFDGSDFQYVVALDKNSGKTVWRTERSVDFKDVNGDGKITGEGDFRKAFATPAVGEWQGQPVLLSSGAKCHYAYDPATGRELWRLEERAQHSASSRPLFWDGKVFFQSGFKGQILAVKLGGAGVLEESQVAWRVKKSVPSKPSMLLLDGALFMVDDSGIASCVDAKSGDTLWTERVGGNFSASPLLSDGRIYACNEEGKMTVFAAEKTGYRVLGEGQFESGFLASPAVSGGALYLRSKTHLYRVEAAQ
;
A
#
# COMPACT_ATOMS: atom_id res chain seq x y z
N MET A 1 -40.87 1.01 15.60
CA MET A 1 -40.57 -0.05 14.62
C MET A 1 -39.07 -0.25 14.65
N SER A 2 -38.59 -1.23 15.42
CA SER A 2 -37.15 -1.45 15.65
C SER A 2 -36.52 -2.06 14.40
N LEU A 3 -35.58 -1.36 13.80
CA LEU A 3 -34.75 -1.90 12.71
C LEU A 3 -33.71 -2.84 13.33
N LEU A 4 -33.92 -4.15 13.18
CA LEU A 4 -32.87 -5.14 13.36
C LEU A 4 -31.90 -5.00 12.18
N LEU A 5 -30.71 -4.44 12.43
CA LEU A 5 -29.57 -4.56 11.51
C LEU A 5 -29.17 -6.04 11.45
N GLY A 6 -29.50 -6.71 10.35
CA GLY A 6 -28.99 -8.04 10.06
C GLY A 6 -27.48 -7.97 9.83
N LEU A 7 -26.71 -8.60 10.71
CA LEU A 7 -25.30 -8.92 10.47
C LEU A 7 -25.24 -9.83 9.23
N ALA A 8 -24.68 -9.33 8.14
CA ALA A 8 -24.35 -10.17 7.00
C ALA A 8 -23.37 -11.27 7.47
N PRO A 9 -23.57 -12.55 7.08
CA PRO A 9 -22.65 -13.61 7.44
C PRO A 9 -21.26 -13.27 6.89
N VAL A 10 -20.31 -13.08 7.79
CA VAL A 10 -18.89 -12.93 7.42
C VAL A 10 -18.48 -14.25 6.77
N ASN A 11 -18.27 -14.23 5.45
CA ASN A 11 -17.90 -15.41 4.71
C ASN A 11 -16.52 -15.90 5.22
N ALA A 12 -16.46 -17.09 5.82
CA ALA A 12 -15.21 -17.65 6.36
C ALA A 12 -14.11 -17.76 5.29
N TYR A 13 -14.49 -17.80 4.01
CA TYR A 13 -13.58 -17.68 2.89
C TYR A 13 -12.86 -16.33 2.87
N ALA A 14 -13.58 -15.22 3.05
CA ALA A 14 -13.01 -13.87 3.05
C ALA A 14 -12.02 -13.63 4.20
N LEU A 15 -12.20 -14.30 5.34
CA LEU A 15 -11.31 -14.18 6.50
C LEU A 15 -9.95 -14.88 6.33
N ASN A 16 -9.81 -15.68 5.29
CA ASN A 16 -8.57 -16.38 4.96
C ASN A 16 -7.77 -15.73 3.82
N GLU A 17 -8.29 -14.67 3.22
CA GLU A 17 -7.72 -14.04 2.03
C GLU A 17 -7.11 -12.68 2.36
N TRP A 18 -5.94 -12.41 1.79
CA TRP A 18 -5.29 -11.09 1.85
C TRP A 18 -4.71 -10.79 0.47
N PRO A 19 -5.57 -10.54 -0.54
CA PRO A 19 -5.21 -10.75 -1.94
C PRO A 19 -4.36 -9.63 -2.55
N GLN A 20 -4.19 -8.50 -1.87
CA GLN A 20 -3.49 -7.33 -2.43
C GLN A 20 -2.79 -6.53 -1.32
N PHE A 21 -2.01 -5.52 -1.72
CA PHE A 21 -1.39 -4.58 -0.80
C PHE A 21 -2.42 -3.97 0.15
N ARG A 22 -2.18 -4.12 1.46
CA ARG A 22 -3.09 -3.69 2.54
C ARG A 22 -4.45 -4.40 2.57
N GLY A 23 -4.53 -5.62 2.07
CA GLY A 23 -5.65 -6.53 2.34
C GLY A 23 -6.85 -6.35 1.42
N PRO A 24 -7.96 -7.03 1.71
CA PRO A 24 -9.08 -7.18 0.78
C PRO A 24 -9.63 -5.85 0.23
N GLN A 25 -9.73 -4.82 1.08
CA GLN A 25 -10.22 -3.49 0.70
C GLN A 25 -9.09 -2.48 0.45
N GLY A 26 -7.82 -2.88 0.61
CA GLY A 26 -6.66 -2.00 0.44
C GLY A 26 -6.48 -0.94 1.51
N ASP A 27 -7.19 -1.04 2.64
CA ASP A 27 -7.20 -0.08 3.74
C ASP A 27 -6.39 -0.53 4.96
N GLY A 28 -5.84 -1.74 4.94
CA GLY A 28 -4.99 -2.32 5.99
C GLY A 28 -5.81 -2.80 7.19
N GLN A 29 -7.05 -3.25 6.96
CA GLN A 29 -7.97 -3.65 8.02
C GLN A 29 -8.55 -5.05 7.82
N THR A 30 -8.86 -5.69 8.94
CA THR A 30 -9.68 -6.89 9.00
C THR A 30 -10.46 -6.92 10.32
N SER A 31 -11.46 -7.78 10.42
CA SER A 31 -12.28 -7.94 11.62
C SER A 31 -12.76 -9.38 11.78
N GLY A 32 -13.15 -9.75 13.00
CA GLY A 32 -13.61 -11.11 13.32
C GLY A 32 -12.49 -12.14 13.42
N LEU A 33 -11.24 -11.72 13.65
CA LEU A 33 -10.04 -12.56 13.69
C LEU A 33 -9.26 -12.38 14.99
N ARG A 34 -9.08 -13.46 15.73
CA ARG A 34 -8.27 -13.45 16.95
C ARG A 34 -6.77 -13.46 16.63
N VAL A 35 -6.22 -12.28 16.39
CA VAL A 35 -4.80 -12.05 16.15
C VAL A 35 -4.04 -11.94 17.50
N PRO A 36 -2.81 -12.49 17.64
CA PRO A 36 -2.03 -12.40 18.87
C PRO A 36 -1.77 -10.95 19.28
N ALA A 37 -1.71 -10.65 20.59
CA ALA A 37 -1.55 -9.28 21.09
C ALA A 37 -0.08 -8.86 21.30
N ALA A 38 0.85 -9.80 21.39
CA ALA A 38 2.27 -9.53 21.64
C ALA A 38 3.19 -10.58 21.01
N PRO A 39 3.07 -10.89 19.70
CA PRO A 39 3.99 -11.86 19.09
C PRO A 39 5.41 -11.30 19.07
N SER A 40 6.40 -12.16 19.27
CA SER A 40 7.83 -11.82 19.25
C SER A 40 8.62 -12.89 18.49
N GLU A 41 9.94 -12.75 18.41
CA GLU A 41 10.80 -13.77 17.81
C GLU A 41 10.60 -15.17 18.43
N THR A 42 10.31 -15.22 19.73
CA THR A 42 10.20 -16.48 20.50
C THR A 42 8.78 -16.81 20.92
N GLU A 43 7.81 -15.91 20.72
CA GLU A 43 6.42 -16.10 21.14
C GLU A 43 5.45 -16.01 19.96
N GLY A 44 4.62 -17.04 19.80
CA GLY A 44 3.58 -17.09 18.76
C GLY A 44 4.08 -17.47 17.36
N VAL A 45 5.40 -17.60 17.14
CA VAL A 45 5.97 -18.05 15.86
C VAL A 45 5.62 -19.52 15.62
N ARG A 46 4.89 -19.79 14.53
CA ARG A 46 4.64 -21.16 14.05
C ARG A 46 5.74 -21.65 13.13
N TRP A 47 6.16 -20.75 12.25
CA TRP A 47 7.31 -20.96 11.38
C TRP A 47 7.91 -19.61 11.00
N LYS A 48 9.19 -19.66 10.65
CA LYS A 48 9.98 -18.56 10.11
C LYS A 48 10.80 -19.12 8.95
N THR A 49 10.65 -18.51 7.79
CA THR A 49 11.25 -18.97 6.54
C THR A 49 12.17 -17.88 6.02
N ALA A 50 13.46 -18.20 5.83
CA ALA A 50 14.40 -17.27 5.22
C ALA A 50 13.98 -17.00 3.78
N ILE A 51 13.98 -15.73 3.39
CA ILE A 51 13.70 -15.33 2.00
C ILE A 51 14.87 -14.50 1.50
N HIS A 52 15.42 -14.94 0.37
CA HIS A 52 16.58 -14.31 -0.24
C HIS A 52 16.28 -12.93 -0.82
N GLY A 53 17.36 -12.23 -1.19
CA GLY A 53 17.31 -10.93 -1.81
C GLY A 53 16.85 -9.82 -0.87
N LYS A 54 16.48 -8.69 -1.47
CA LYS A 54 16.02 -7.49 -0.76
C LYS A 54 14.70 -7.03 -1.36
N ALA A 55 13.63 -7.09 -0.57
CA ALA A 55 12.30 -6.71 -1.04
C ALA A 55 11.38 -6.19 0.05
N TRP A 56 10.61 -5.15 -0.28
CA TRP A 56 9.59 -4.57 0.61
C TRP A 56 8.15 -4.90 0.18
N SER A 57 7.99 -5.82 -0.76
CA SER A 57 6.71 -6.46 -1.05
C SER A 57 6.11 -7.03 0.23
N SER A 58 4.87 -6.65 0.52
CA SER A 58 4.10 -7.25 1.60
C SER A 58 3.61 -8.64 1.21
N PRO A 59 3.40 -9.57 2.15
CA PRO A 59 2.80 -10.86 1.85
C PRO A 59 1.36 -10.69 1.38
N VAL A 60 0.99 -11.42 0.33
CA VAL A 60 -0.41 -11.63 -0.06
C VAL A 60 -0.79 -13.09 0.07
N LEU A 61 -2.03 -13.35 0.47
CA LEU A 61 -2.49 -14.68 0.84
C LEU A 61 -3.71 -15.05 0.02
N SER A 62 -3.65 -16.26 -0.55
CA SER A 62 -4.78 -16.90 -1.21
C SER A 62 -4.77 -18.40 -0.96
N GLY A 63 -5.88 -18.90 -0.41
CA GLY A 63 -6.02 -20.29 0.02
C GLY A 63 -4.92 -20.75 0.97
N SER A 64 -4.09 -21.69 0.51
CA SER A 64 -2.97 -22.28 1.26
C SER A 64 -1.61 -21.66 0.92
N LYS A 65 -1.56 -20.57 0.14
CA LYS A 65 -0.31 -19.99 -0.36
C LYS A 65 -0.10 -18.57 0.14
N VAL A 66 1.15 -18.23 0.42
CA VAL A 66 1.65 -16.87 0.65
C VAL A 66 2.54 -16.48 -0.51
N TRP A 67 2.27 -15.36 -1.16
CA TRP A 67 3.00 -14.89 -2.34
C TRP A 67 3.78 -13.62 -2.02
N LEU A 68 5.01 -13.56 -2.52
CA LEU A 68 5.95 -12.47 -2.35
C LEU A 68 6.73 -12.25 -3.64
N THR A 69 7.06 -11.00 -3.95
CA THR A 69 8.12 -10.71 -4.92
C THR A 69 9.43 -10.45 -4.17
N THR A 70 10.55 -10.84 -4.77
CA THR A 70 11.89 -10.47 -4.29
C THR A 70 12.82 -10.11 -5.44
N ALA A 71 14.00 -9.57 -5.12
CA ALA A 71 15.02 -9.23 -6.10
C ALA A 71 16.41 -9.31 -5.48
N THR A 72 17.44 -9.52 -6.32
CA THR A 72 18.82 -9.32 -5.89
C THR A 72 19.05 -7.87 -5.46
N GLU A 73 20.04 -7.63 -4.59
CA GLU A 73 20.30 -6.28 -4.08
C GLU A 73 20.69 -5.29 -5.19
N ASP A 74 21.35 -5.77 -6.24
CA ASP A 74 21.73 -5.00 -7.43
C ASP A 74 20.57 -4.83 -8.43
N GLY A 75 19.47 -5.59 -8.27
CA GLY A 75 18.29 -5.55 -9.14
C GLY A 75 18.42 -6.31 -10.45
N SER A 76 19.49 -7.08 -10.64
CA SER A 76 19.73 -7.86 -11.86
C SER A 76 18.73 -9.00 -12.03
N GLU A 77 18.22 -9.58 -10.94
CA GLU A 77 17.21 -10.65 -10.96
C GLU A 77 15.95 -10.24 -10.19
N LEU A 78 14.80 -10.44 -10.82
CA LEU A 78 13.47 -10.17 -10.26
C LEU A 78 12.71 -11.48 -10.12
N SER A 79 12.26 -11.81 -8.91
CA SER A 79 11.79 -13.15 -8.55
C SER A 79 10.42 -13.15 -7.90
N LEU A 80 9.75 -14.31 -8.00
CA LEU A 80 8.52 -14.64 -7.28
C LEU A 80 8.79 -15.80 -6.33
N VAL A 81 8.38 -15.64 -5.08
CA VAL A 81 8.45 -16.67 -4.04
C VAL A 81 7.04 -17.02 -3.57
N VAL A 82 6.75 -18.31 -3.52
CA VAL A 82 5.48 -18.85 -3.00
C VAL A 82 5.79 -19.77 -1.84
N VAL A 83 5.17 -19.50 -0.70
CA VAL A 83 5.36 -20.24 0.55
C VAL A 83 4.05 -20.92 0.93
N ASP A 84 4.14 -22.16 1.38
CA ASP A 84 3.02 -22.88 1.97
C ASP A 84 2.61 -22.23 3.30
N LYS A 85 1.33 -21.84 3.41
CA LYS A 85 0.79 -21.11 4.55
C LYS A 85 0.89 -21.90 5.85
N GLU A 86 0.74 -23.21 5.79
CA GLU A 86 0.72 -24.08 6.97
C GLU A 86 2.12 -24.44 7.45
N SER A 87 2.99 -24.92 6.57
CA SER A 87 4.31 -25.44 6.92
C SER A 87 5.44 -24.42 6.83
N GLY A 88 5.24 -23.28 6.16
CA GLY A 88 6.31 -22.32 5.88
C GLY A 88 7.30 -22.78 4.81
N LYS A 89 7.08 -23.93 4.17
CA LYS A 89 7.97 -24.43 3.11
C LYS A 89 7.83 -23.58 1.85
N ILE A 90 8.96 -23.25 1.22
CA ILE A 90 8.97 -22.65 -0.11
C ILE A 90 8.44 -23.69 -1.10
N LEU A 91 7.33 -23.37 -1.75
CA LEU A 91 6.69 -24.18 -2.80
C LEU A 91 7.24 -23.83 -4.19
N ARG A 92 7.61 -22.55 -4.38
CA ARG A 92 8.22 -22.03 -5.61
C ARG A 92 9.15 -20.87 -5.26
N ASP A 93 10.29 -20.84 -5.93
CA ASP A 93 11.24 -19.74 -5.92
C ASP A 93 11.82 -19.63 -7.33
N GLU A 94 11.43 -18.58 -8.05
CA GLU A 94 11.72 -18.47 -9.48
C GLU A 94 12.14 -17.05 -9.84
N VAL A 95 13.28 -16.95 -10.52
CA VAL A 95 13.68 -15.75 -11.24
C VAL A 95 12.76 -15.58 -12.45
N LEU A 96 11.90 -14.56 -12.39
CA LEU A 96 10.96 -14.24 -13.46
C LEU A 96 11.65 -13.47 -14.59
N PHE A 97 12.53 -12.52 -14.23
CA PHE A 97 13.12 -11.59 -15.18
C PHE A 97 14.58 -11.25 -14.82
N ASN A 98 15.35 -10.96 -15.86
CA ASN A 98 16.71 -10.42 -15.76
C ASN A 98 16.73 -8.97 -16.26
N VAL A 99 17.38 -8.07 -15.52
CA VAL A 99 17.51 -6.65 -15.84
C VAL A 99 18.99 -6.32 -16.05
N GLN A 100 19.36 -6.00 -17.28
CA GLN A 100 20.76 -5.74 -17.64
C GLN A 100 21.31 -4.44 -17.01
N ASN A 101 20.49 -3.40 -16.94
CA ASN A 101 20.87 -2.09 -16.40
C ASN A 101 19.81 -1.62 -15.39
N PRO A 102 19.79 -2.15 -14.16
CA PRO A 102 18.86 -1.72 -13.14
C PRO A 102 18.98 -0.22 -12.83
N GLN A 103 17.86 0.48 -12.72
CA GLN A 103 17.85 1.90 -12.33
C GLN A 103 18.31 2.07 -10.88
N PHE A 104 18.85 3.22 -10.51
CA PHE A 104 19.19 3.49 -9.11
C PHE A 104 18.00 3.25 -8.16
N CYS A 105 18.24 2.49 -7.09
CA CYS A 105 17.28 2.19 -6.05
C CYS A 105 17.75 2.70 -4.69
N HIS A 106 16.92 3.50 -4.00
CA HIS A 106 17.28 4.06 -2.70
C HIS A 106 17.23 3.00 -1.60
N LYS A 107 17.95 3.20 -0.49
CA LYS A 107 18.03 2.21 0.61
C LYS A 107 16.68 1.85 1.24
N PHE A 108 15.74 2.78 1.28
CA PHE A 108 14.35 2.60 1.77
C PHE A 108 13.42 1.97 0.71
N ASN A 109 13.94 1.61 -0.45
CA ASN A 109 13.21 0.98 -1.55
C ASN A 109 13.94 -0.31 -1.97
N SER A 110 13.33 -1.09 -2.85
CA SER A 110 13.88 -2.28 -3.48
C SER A 110 13.31 -2.45 -4.89
N TYR A 111 13.99 -3.24 -5.73
CA TYR A 111 13.50 -3.56 -7.07
C TYR A 111 12.20 -4.38 -7.08
N ALA A 112 11.83 -4.96 -5.93
CA ALA A 112 10.59 -5.69 -5.67
C ALA A 112 9.80 -5.08 -4.49
N SER A 113 9.66 -3.76 -4.46
CA SER A 113 8.81 -3.07 -3.46
C SER A 113 7.32 -3.17 -3.73
N PRO A 114 6.84 -3.09 -4.99
CA PRO A 114 5.42 -3.34 -5.28
C PRO A 114 4.99 -4.73 -4.82
N THR A 115 3.88 -4.75 -4.08
CA THR A 115 3.25 -5.97 -3.56
C THR A 115 2.40 -6.60 -4.67
N PRO A 116 2.47 -7.92 -4.92
CA PRO A 116 1.63 -8.57 -5.93
C PRO A 116 0.13 -8.46 -5.58
N ALA A 117 -0.74 -8.74 -6.55
CA ALA A 117 -2.18 -8.84 -6.35
C ALA A 117 -2.74 -10.15 -6.90
N ILE A 118 -3.77 -10.69 -6.27
CA ILE A 118 -4.42 -11.94 -6.66
C ILE A 118 -5.91 -11.67 -6.89
N SER A 119 -6.43 -12.15 -8.02
CA SER A 119 -7.85 -12.06 -8.34
C SER A 119 -8.20 -13.06 -9.43
N ASP A 120 -9.33 -13.74 -9.30
CA ASP A 120 -9.89 -14.65 -10.31
C ASP A 120 -8.89 -15.71 -10.81
N GLY A 121 -8.18 -16.34 -9.88
CA GLY A 121 -7.18 -17.38 -10.16
C GLY A 121 -5.93 -16.85 -10.87
N LYS A 122 -5.64 -15.55 -10.78
CA LYS A 122 -4.50 -14.90 -11.42
C LYS A 122 -3.68 -14.11 -10.43
N VAL A 123 -2.35 -14.13 -10.63
CA VAL A 123 -1.37 -13.38 -9.84
C VAL A 123 -0.76 -12.31 -10.72
N PHE A 124 -0.92 -11.06 -10.33
CA PHE A 124 -0.39 -9.87 -11.00
C PHE A 124 0.83 -9.36 -10.26
N VAL A 125 1.94 -9.20 -10.96
CA VAL A 125 3.19 -8.67 -10.40
C VAL A 125 3.65 -7.47 -11.22
N THR A 126 4.26 -6.49 -10.55
CA THR A 126 4.98 -5.42 -11.22
C THR A 126 6.29 -5.16 -10.48
N PHE A 127 7.33 -4.83 -11.22
CA PHE A 127 8.62 -4.40 -10.71
C PHE A 127 8.88 -2.93 -11.08
N GLY A 128 7.81 -2.19 -11.43
CA GLY A 128 7.90 -0.86 -12.02
C GLY A 128 8.21 -0.93 -13.51
N SER A 129 9.08 -0.04 -13.98
CA SER A 129 9.37 0.10 -15.41
C SER A 129 9.96 -1.15 -16.09
N PRO A 130 10.78 -1.98 -15.41
CA PRO A 130 11.33 -3.16 -16.05
C PRO A 130 10.26 -4.14 -16.56
N TYR A 131 9.34 -4.57 -15.69
CA TYR A 131 8.39 -5.62 -16.03
C TYR A 131 7.08 -5.54 -15.23
N THR A 132 5.98 -5.91 -15.89
CA THR A 132 4.69 -6.24 -15.28
C THR A 132 4.18 -7.52 -15.93
N ALA A 133 3.65 -8.46 -15.16
CA ALA A 133 3.19 -9.74 -15.69
C ALA A 133 2.01 -10.32 -14.91
N CYS A 134 1.36 -11.29 -15.54
CA CYS A 134 0.31 -12.08 -14.94
C CYS A 134 0.62 -13.56 -15.07
N PHE A 135 0.31 -14.30 -14.02
CA PHE A 135 0.46 -15.76 -13.96
C PHE A 135 -0.86 -16.39 -13.55
N ASP A 136 -1.12 -17.60 -14.03
CA ASP A 136 -2.16 -18.46 -13.49
C ASP A 136 -1.77 -18.90 -12.08
N GLU A 137 -2.67 -18.72 -11.11
CA GLU A 137 -2.38 -18.94 -9.69
C GLU A 137 -2.19 -20.43 -9.34
N ALA A 138 -2.94 -21.30 -10.02
CA ALA A 138 -2.93 -22.73 -9.75
C ALA A 138 -1.66 -23.38 -10.30
N THR A 139 -1.37 -23.12 -11.58
CA THR A 139 -0.28 -23.75 -12.34
C THR A 139 1.02 -22.96 -12.30
N GLY A 140 0.94 -21.65 -12.05
CA GLY A 140 2.10 -20.76 -12.08
C GLY A 140 2.54 -20.35 -13.49
N VAL A 141 1.79 -20.74 -14.54
CA VAL A 141 2.09 -20.42 -15.94
C VAL A 141 1.94 -18.92 -16.20
N LYS A 142 2.92 -18.31 -16.87
CA LYS A 142 2.84 -16.91 -17.31
C LYS A 142 1.77 -16.76 -18.39
N LEU A 143 0.77 -15.93 -18.13
CA LEU A 143 -0.35 -15.65 -19.04
C LEU A 143 -0.01 -14.50 -19.99
N TRP A 144 0.62 -13.44 -19.48
CA TRP A 144 1.11 -12.31 -20.26
C TRP A 144 2.21 -11.56 -19.51
N GLU A 145 3.00 -10.79 -20.26
CA GLU A 145 4.01 -9.87 -19.72
C GLU A 145 4.05 -8.56 -20.49
N ARG A 146 4.57 -7.52 -19.86
CA ARG A 146 4.77 -6.18 -20.39
C ARG A 146 6.11 -5.64 -19.89
N ALA A 147 6.87 -5.02 -20.79
CA ALA A 147 8.18 -4.40 -20.52
C ALA A 147 8.28 -2.99 -21.14
N ASP A 148 7.16 -2.43 -21.58
CA ASP A 148 7.08 -1.18 -22.35
C ASP A 148 6.62 0.03 -21.51
N PHE A 149 6.38 -0.15 -20.21
CA PHE A 149 6.08 0.95 -19.31
C PHE A 149 7.36 1.67 -18.91
N VAL A 150 7.67 2.76 -19.59
CA VAL A 150 8.90 3.53 -19.33
C VAL A 150 8.62 4.67 -18.36
N CYS A 151 9.42 4.72 -17.29
CA CYS A 151 9.74 5.91 -16.51
C CYS A 151 11.03 5.70 -15.72
N ASN A 152 11.77 6.77 -15.47
CA ASN A 152 12.83 6.85 -14.49
C ASN A 152 12.22 6.90 -13.08
N HIS A 153 12.25 5.78 -12.38
CA HIS A 153 11.75 5.70 -11.02
C HIS A 153 12.55 6.54 -10.03
N PHE A 154 13.73 7.06 -10.39
CA PHE A 154 14.64 7.88 -9.59
C PHE A 154 15.16 7.25 -8.29
N ARG A 155 14.33 6.54 -7.51
CA ARG A 155 14.66 5.90 -6.23
C ARG A 155 14.01 4.53 -6.04
N GLY A 156 13.49 3.93 -7.11
CA GLY A 156 12.71 2.70 -7.08
C GLY A 156 11.21 2.91 -7.26
N SER A 157 10.52 1.84 -7.65
CA SER A 157 9.07 1.82 -7.86
C SER A 157 8.32 1.67 -6.53
N GLY A 158 7.00 1.82 -6.54
CA GLY A 158 6.20 1.74 -5.30
C GLY A 158 4.73 1.39 -5.50
N SER A 159 4.15 1.75 -6.65
CA SER A 159 2.76 1.39 -6.94
C SER A 159 2.60 -0.12 -7.09
N SER A 160 1.78 -0.71 -6.24
CA SER A 160 1.32 -2.10 -6.36
C SER A 160 0.15 -2.18 -7.37
N PRO A 161 -0.04 -3.30 -8.08
CA PRO A 161 -1.24 -3.54 -8.88
C PRO A 161 -2.51 -3.53 -8.02
N VAL A 162 -3.56 -2.92 -8.54
CA VAL A 162 -4.91 -2.96 -7.96
C VAL A 162 -5.85 -3.54 -8.99
N VAL A 163 -6.53 -4.63 -8.65
CA VAL A 163 -7.53 -5.24 -9.55
C VAL A 163 -8.89 -4.64 -9.26
N TRP A 164 -9.54 -4.10 -10.29
CA TRP A 164 -10.91 -3.62 -10.23
C TRP A 164 -11.66 -4.10 -11.46
N ARG A 165 -12.66 -4.96 -11.25
CA ARG A 165 -13.41 -5.66 -12.32
C ARG A 165 -12.43 -6.38 -13.27
N ASP A 166 -12.37 -5.97 -14.53
CA ASP A 166 -11.51 -6.56 -15.55
C ASP A 166 -10.19 -5.81 -15.73
N PHE A 167 -9.89 -4.83 -14.87
CA PHE A 167 -8.71 -3.99 -15.02
C PHE A 167 -7.67 -4.20 -13.92
N VAL A 168 -6.41 -4.13 -14.32
CA VAL A 168 -5.26 -3.95 -13.42
C VAL A 168 -4.82 -2.49 -13.51
N LEU A 169 -4.95 -1.77 -12.40
CA LEU A 169 -4.69 -0.34 -12.27
C LEU A 169 -3.35 -0.10 -11.57
N MET A 170 -2.50 0.77 -12.14
CA MET A 170 -1.17 1.08 -11.59
C MET A 170 -0.77 2.53 -11.88
N HIS A 171 0.14 3.07 -11.06
CA HIS A 171 0.85 4.32 -11.33
C HIS A 171 2.28 4.05 -11.83
N PHE A 172 2.71 4.87 -12.78
CA PHE A 172 4.10 5.02 -13.20
C PHE A 172 4.46 6.50 -13.08
N ASP A 173 4.67 6.95 -11.84
CA ASP A 173 5.04 8.32 -11.50
C ASP A 173 6.56 8.42 -11.30
N GLY A 174 7.31 8.36 -12.41
CA GLY A 174 8.76 8.60 -12.44
C GLY A 174 9.12 10.08 -12.37
N SER A 175 10.40 10.42 -12.48
CA SER A 175 10.85 11.82 -12.54
C SER A 175 10.75 12.43 -13.95
N ASP A 176 10.71 11.59 -14.99
CA ASP A 176 10.64 11.94 -16.41
C ASP A 176 9.21 11.83 -16.97
N PHE A 177 8.52 10.72 -16.70
CA PHE A 177 7.16 10.43 -17.12
C PHE A 177 6.28 10.12 -15.91
N GLN A 178 5.05 10.63 -15.92
CA GLN A 178 4.05 10.40 -14.87
C GLN A 178 2.70 10.05 -15.50
N TYR A 179 2.22 8.83 -15.28
CA TYR A 179 0.94 8.38 -15.81
C TYR A 179 0.26 7.31 -14.93
N VAL A 180 -1.05 7.19 -15.13
CA VAL A 180 -1.88 6.10 -14.61
C VAL A 180 -2.27 5.21 -15.78
N VAL A 181 -2.30 3.90 -15.57
CA VAL A 181 -2.64 2.92 -16.62
C VAL A 181 -3.67 1.91 -16.12
N ALA A 182 -4.55 1.47 -17.01
CA ALA A 182 -5.35 0.26 -16.87
C ALA A 182 -4.98 -0.76 -17.94
N LEU A 183 -4.75 -1.99 -17.49
CA LEU A 183 -4.58 -3.15 -18.36
C LEU A 183 -5.80 -4.05 -18.28
N ASP A 184 -6.20 -4.65 -19.39
CA ASP A 184 -7.14 -5.77 -19.37
C ASP A 184 -6.47 -6.94 -18.62
N LYS A 185 -7.09 -7.42 -17.55
CA LYS A 185 -6.50 -8.41 -16.64
C LYS A 185 -6.20 -9.74 -17.32
N ASN A 186 -6.90 -10.07 -18.40
CA ASN A 186 -6.78 -11.36 -19.07
C ASN A 186 -5.69 -11.36 -20.15
N SER A 187 -5.55 -10.27 -20.89
CA SER A 187 -4.62 -10.17 -22.04
C SER A 187 -3.39 -9.31 -21.76
N GLY A 188 -3.41 -8.51 -20.69
CA GLY A 188 -2.36 -7.56 -20.37
C GLY A 188 -2.31 -6.34 -21.29
N LYS A 189 -3.24 -6.21 -22.25
CA LYS A 189 -3.31 -5.08 -23.18
C LYS A 189 -3.70 -3.79 -22.45
N THR A 190 -3.08 -2.68 -22.84
CA THR A 190 -3.47 -1.36 -22.32
C THR A 190 -4.88 -1.02 -22.79
N VAL A 191 -5.80 -0.80 -21.84
CA VAL A 191 -7.15 -0.32 -22.11
C VAL A 191 -7.15 1.19 -22.20
N TRP A 192 -6.50 1.84 -21.23
CA TRP A 192 -6.27 3.28 -21.24
C TRP A 192 -4.97 3.63 -20.50
N ARG A 193 -4.42 4.79 -20.84
CA ARG A 193 -3.28 5.43 -20.18
C ARG A 193 -3.57 6.93 -20.12
N THR A 194 -3.40 7.51 -18.94
CA THR A 194 -3.65 8.94 -18.70
C THR A 194 -2.40 9.57 -18.11
N GLU A 195 -1.80 10.49 -18.84
CA GLU A 195 -0.70 11.32 -18.34
C GLU A 195 -1.18 12.22 -17.20
N ARG A 196 -0.32 12.49 -16.22
CA ARG A 196 -0.63 13.46 -15.17
C ARG A 196 -0.77 14.86 -15.78
N SER A 197 -1.89 15.50 -15.51
CA SER A 197 -2.23 16.80 -16.09
C SER A 197 -1.67 18.00 -15.31
N VAL A 198 -1.01 17.77 -14.15
CA VAL A 198 -0.41 18.85 -13.37
C VAL A 198 0.70 19.54 -14.17
N ASP A 199 0.60 20.85 -14.29
CA ASP A 199 1.73 21.68 -14.70
C ASP A 199 2.70 21.80 -13.53
N PHE A 200 3.88 21.17 -13.65
CA PHE A 200 4.91 21.18 -12.62
C PHE A 200 5.55 22.56 -12.37
N LYS A 201 5.32 23.54 -13.27
CA LYS A 201 5.82 24.93 -13.19
C LYS A 201 7.32 25.04 -12.97
N ASP A 202 8.06 24.16 -13.61
CA ASP A 202 9.50 23.99 -13.43
C ASP A 202 10.23 23.90 -14.76
N VAL A 203 9.59 24.34 -15.85
CA VAL A 203 10.24 24.48 -17.16
C VAL A 203 10.69 25.93 -17.32
N ASN A 204 11.99 26.14 -17.53
CA ASN A 204 12.53 27.48 -17.77
C ASN A 204 12.30 27.94 -19.23
N GLY A 205 12.70 29.17 -19.55
CA GLY A 205 12.54 29.74 -20.90
C GLY A 205 13.20 28.96 -22.04
N ASP A 206 14.18 28.08 -21.73
CA ASP A 206 14.88 27.23 -22.69
C ASP A 206 14.24 25.82 -22.81
N GLY A 207 13.09 25.58 -22.16
CA GLY A 207 12.43 24.28 -22.15
C GLY A 207 13.08 23.25 -21.22
N LYS A 208 14.05 23.64 -20.38
CA LYS A 208 14.72 22.73 -19.44
C LYS A 208 13.95 22.60 -18.14
N ILE A 209 13.87 21.36 -17.65
CA ILE A 209 13.30 21.04 -16.34
C ILE A 209 14.28 21.52 -15.26
N THR A 210 13.78 22.32 -14.31
CA THR A 210 14.53 22.86 -13.16
C THR A 210 14.19 22.12 -11.87
N GLY A 211 13.03 21.44 -11.82
CA GLY A 211 12.57 20.60 -10.72
C GLY A 211 12.68 19.11 -11.08
N GLU A 212 13.86 18.52 -10.91
CA GLU A 212 14.09 17.11 -11.22
C GLU A 212 13.93 16.18 -10.01
N GLY A 213 13.91 14.87 -10.28
CA GLY A 213 13.93 13.83 -9.26
C GLY A 213 12.65 13.78 -8.43
N ASP A 214 12.79 13.86 -7.10
CA ASP A 214 11.68 13.65 -6.17
C ASP A 214 10.53 14.66 -6.35
N PHE A 215 10.80 15.87 -6.85
CA PHE A 215 9.79 16.91 -7.09
C PHE A 215 8.71 16.51 -8.11
N ARG A 216 8.99 15.53 -8.97
CA ARG A 216 8.07 15.00 -9.99
C ARG A 216 7.59 13.58 -9.70
N LYS A 217 8.09 12.96 -8.63
CA LYS A 217 7.86 11.55 -8.33
C LYS A 217 6.81 11.30 -7.25
N ALA A 218 6.05 10.22 -7.43
CA ALA A 218 5.29 9.57 -6.36
C ALA A 218 5.57 8.05 -6.32
N PHE A 219 5.16 7.41 -5.23
CA PHE A 219 5.27 5.97 -4.96
C PHE A 219 3.90 5.33 -4.68
N ALA A 220 2.83 6.12 -4.64
CA ALA A 220 1.53 5.71 -4.14
C ALA A 220 0.91 4.57 -4.96
N THR A 221 0.13 3.73 -4.28
CA THR A 221 -0.75 2.74 -4.90
C THR A 221 -2.17 3.33 -5.01
N PRO A 222 -2.89 3.19 -6.14
CA PRO A 222 -4.24 3.70 -6.27
C PRO A 222 -5.24 3.07 -5.29
N ALA A 223 -6.38 3.72 -5.09
CA ALA A 223 -7.54 3.12 -4.42
C ALA A 223 -8.79 3.31 -5.30
N VAL A 224 -9.64 2.29 -5.39
CA VAL A 224 -10.95 2.42 -6.02
C VAL A 224 -12.01 2.43 -4.94
N GLY A 225 -12.83 3.48 -4.93
CA GLY A 225 -13.99 3.59 -4.05
C GLY A 225 -15.25 3.86 -4.86
N GLU A 226 -16.34 4.17 -4.15
CA GLU A 226 -17.62 4.52 -4.74
C GLU A 226 -18.10 5.86 -4.21
N TRP A 227 -18.59 6.73 -5.10
CA TRP A 227 -19.22 8.00 -4.75
C TRP A 227 -20.52 8.15 -5.52
N GLN A 228 -21.64 8.32 -4.79
CA GLN A 228 -22.99 8.43 -5.37
C GLN A 228 -23.33 7.30 -6.35
N GLY A 229 -22.97 6.06 -6.03
CA GLY A 229 -23.21 4.89 -6.90
C GLY A 229 -22.24 4.78 -8.09
N GLN A 230 -21.24 5.65 -8.20
CA GLN A 230 -20.27 5.65 -9.29
C GLN A 230 -18.88 5.28 -8.79
N PRO A 231 -18.13 4.43 -9.51
CA PRO A 231 -16.77 4.06 -9.12
C PRO A 231 -15.82 5.23 -9.36
N VAL A 232 -14.88 5.44 -8.44
CA VAL A 232 -13.87 6.51 -8.52
C VAL A 232 -12.49 5.94 -8.21
N LEU A 233 -11.52 6.18 -9.08
CA LEU A 233 -10.11 5.87 -8.88
C LEU A 233 -9.40 7.05 -8.23
N LEU A 234 -9.02 6.91 -6.96
CA LEU A 234 -8.28 7.88 -6.19
C LEU A 234 -6.78 7.65 -6.33
N SER A 235 -6.05 8.72 -6.61
CA SER A 235 -4.65 8.60 -7.04
C SER A 235 -3.83 9.80 -6.57
N SER A 236 -2.79 9.54 -5.78
CA SER A 236 -1.81 10.56 -5.38
C SER A 236 -0.63 10.57 -6.34
N GLY A 237 -0.29 11.74 -6.89
CA GLY A 237 0.91 11.97 -7.67
C GLY A 237 1.85 12.98 -6.98
N ALA A 238 2.91 13.39 -7.67
CA ALA A 238 3.72 14.52 -7.21
C ALA A 238 2.96 15.82 -7.43
N LYS A 239 3.02 16.74 -6.46
CA LYS A 239 2.37 18.05 -6.48
C LYS A 239 0.85 18.03 -6.65
N CYS A 240 0.19 16.87 -6.65
CA CYS A 240 -1.22 16.78 -7.00
C CYS A 240 -1.89 15.46 -6.54
N HIS A 241 -3.17 15.55 -6.18
CA HIS A 241 -4.05 14.41 -5.93
C HIS A 241 -5.19 14.40 -6.96
N TYR A 242 -5.61 13.23 -7.40
CA TYR A 242 -6.53 13.07 -8.53
C TYR A 242 -7.67 12.11 -8.20
N ALA A 243 -8.78 12.32 -8.91
CA ALA A 243 -9.77 11.30 -9.16
C ALA A 243 -9.92 11.04 -10.66
N TYR A 244 -10.03 9.78 -11.03
CA TYR A 244 -10.31 9.34 -12.38
C TYR A 244 -11.55 8.45 -12.42
N ASP A 245 -12.18 8.40 -13.59
CA ASP A 245 -13.07 7.31 -13.95
C ASP A 245 -12.22 6.04 -14.15
N PRO A 246 -12.37 5.00 -13.34
CA PRO A 246 -11.54 3.80 -13.44
C PRO A 246 -11.77 3.00 -14.74
N ALA A 247 -12.90 3.20 -15.42
CA ALA A 247 -13.20 2.50 -16.66
C ALA A 247 -12.59 3.16 -17.90
N THR A 248 -12.44 4.48 -17.88
CA THR A 248 -11.99 5.24 -19.06
C THR A 248 -10.66 5.95 -18.86
N GLY A 249 -10.17 6.06 -17.62
CA GLY A 249 -8.98 6.84 -17.28
C GLY A 249 -9.21 8.35 -17.33
N ARG A 250 -10.45 8.81 -17.60
CA ARG A 250 -10.78 10.23 -17.68
C ARG A 250 -10.60 10.89 -16.32
N GLU A 251 -9.81 11.95 -16.26
CA GLU A 251 -9.70 12.79 -15.06
C GLU A 251 -11.07 13.40 -14.74
N LEU A 252 -11.55 13.15 -13.52
CA LEU A 252 -12.76 13.75 -12.99
C LEU A 252 -12.42 15.10 -12.39
N TRP A 253 -11.41 15.12 -11.52
CA TRP A 253 -10.87 16.31 -10.89
C TRP A 253 -9.45 16.09 -10.40
N ARG A 254 -8.78 17.19 -10.08
CA ARG A 254 -7.47 17.19 -9.41
C ARG A 254 -7.36 18.31 -8.38
N LEU A 255 -6.65 18.05 -7.30
CA LEU A 255 -6.26 19.03 -6.29
C LEU A 255 -4.76 19.25 -6.38
N GLU A 256 -4.32 20.46 -6.69
CA GLU A 256 -2.90 20.79 -6.77
C GLU A 256 -2.32 21.10 -5.38
N GLU A 257 -1.37 20.30 -4.94
CA GLU A 257 -0.66 20.44 -3.66
C GLU A 257 0.83 20.67 -3.93
N ARG A 258 1.13 21.84 -4.50
CA ARG A 258 2.39 22.14 -5.20
C ARG A 258 3.64 22.09 -4.33
N ALA A 259 3.49 22.19 -3.01
CA ALA A 259 4.59 22.13 -2.05
C ALA A 259 4.99 20.70 -1.67
N GLN A 260 4.26 19.68 -2.13
CA GLN A 260 4.44 18.28 -1.71
C GLN A 260 4.76 17.37 -2.90
N HIS A 261 5.40 16.26 -2.59
CA HIS A 261 5.76 15.22 -3.56
C HIS A 261 5.98 13.88 -2.84
N SER A 262 6.42 12.84 -3.56
CA SER A 262 6.79 11.55 -2.98
C SER A 262 5.68 10.87 -2.16
N ALA A 263 4.41 11.13 -2.47
CA ALA A 263 3.29 10.45 -1.82
C ALA A 263 3.40 8.94 -2.04
N SER A 264 3.23 8.16 -0.97
CA SER A 264 3.45 6.70 -0.96
C SER A 264 2.24 5.91 -0.43
N SER A 265 1.33 6.60 0.27
CA SER A 265 0.15 6.05 0.92
C SER A 265 -1.00 5.79 -0.06
N ARG A 266 -1.87 4.82 0.29
CA ARG A 266 -3.17 4.65 -0.36
C ARG A 266 -4.17 5.66 0.23
N PRO A 267 -4.95 6.39 -0.59
CA PRO A 267 -6.03 7.23 -0.09
C PRO A 267 -7.13 6.42 0.62
N LEU A 268 -7.76 7.01 1.64
CA LEU A 268 -8.91 6.41 2.34
C LEU A 268 -10.18 7.20 2.04
N PHE A 269 -11.32 6.53 2.06
CA PHE A 269 -12.65 7.12 1.83
C PHE A 269 -13.48 7.04 3.10
N TRP A 270 -14.18 8.13 3.46
CA TRP A 270 -15.18 8.12 4.52
C TRP A 270 -16.10 9.33 4.46
N ASP A 271 -17.40 9.12 4.69
CA ASP A 271 -18.37 10.21 4.91
C ASP A 271 -18.28 11.34 3.85
N GLY A 272 -18.29 10.94 2.57
CA GLY A 272 -18.20 11.87 1.43
C GLY A 272 -16.90 12.65 1.34
N LYS A 273 -15.82 12.17 1.97
CA LYS A 273 -14.48 12.73 1.90
C LYS A 273 -13.47 11.67 1.50
N VAL A 274 -12.38 12.14 0.92
CA VAL A 274 -11.16 11.37 0.70
C VAL A 274 -10.06 11.95 1.57
N PHE A 275 -9.33 11.07 2.23
CA PHE A 275 -8.12 11.43 2.97
C PHE A 275 -6.91 11.08 2.14
N PHE A 276 -6.25 12.12 1.62
CA PHE A 276 -4.95 11.99 1.00
C PHE A 276 -3.88 12.26 2.03
N GLN A 277 -2.83 11.45 2.01
CA GLN A 277 -1.60 11.71 2.75
C GLN A 277 -0.51 12.04 1.73
N SER A 278 0.13 13.20 1.89
CA SER A 278 1.28 13.59 1.07
C SER A 278 2.56 12.89 1.54
N GLY A 279 3.59 12.92 0.69
CA GLY A 279 4.95 12.57 1.10
C GLY A 279 5.77 13.82 1.46
N PHE A 280 7.02 13.60 1.90
CA PHE A 280 8.02 14.62 2.23
C PHE A 280 7.51 15.78 3.10
N LYS A 281 7.61 15.61 4.42
CA LYS A 281 6.91 16.42 5.45
C LYS A 281 5.40 16.19 5.38
N GLY A 282 5.01 14.93 5.57
CA GLY A 282 3.65 14.43 5.43
C GLY A 282 2.58 15.35 6.02
N GLN A 283 1.49 15.46 5.29
CA GLN A 283 0.25 16.08 5.74
C GLN A 283 -0.95 15.25 5.27
N ILE A 284 -2.06 15.36 5.99
CA ILE A 284 -3.35 14.81 5.60
C ILE A 284 -4.19 15.95 5.03
N LEU A 285 -4.84 15.68 3.91
CA LEU A 285 -5.88 16.52 3.34
C LEU A 285 -7.18 15.74 3.33
N ALA A 286 -8.21 16.28 3.96
CA ALA A 286 -9.58 15.78 3.80
C ALA A 286 -10.27 16.56 2.69
N VAL A 287 -10.44 15.92 1.54
CA VAL A 287 -11.02 16.53 0.34
C VAL A 287 -12.45 16.05 0.19
N LYS A 288 -13.40 16.98 0.06
CA LYS A 288 -14.79 16.64 -0.24
C LYS A 288 -14.88 15.97 -1.60
N LEU A 289 -15.67 14.91 -1.68
CA LEU A 289 -15.91 14.22 -2.93
C LEU A 289 -16.89 14.96 -3.84
N GLY A 290 -16.69 14.76 -5.13
CA GLY A 290 -17.36 15.50 -6.18
C GLY A 290 -16.50 16.66 -6.68
N GLY A 291 -17.11 17.53 -7.50
CA GLY A 291 -16.39 18.57 -8.24
C GLY A 291 -15.89 18.08 -9.60
N ALA A 292 -15.29 19.01 -10.33
CA ALA A 292 -14.78 18.78 -11.67
C ALA A 292 -13.56 19.68 -11.94
N GLY A 293 -12.61 19.20 -12.74
CA GLY A 293 -11.42 19.96 -13.13
C GLY A 293 -10.48 20.23 -11.95
N VAL A 294 -9.83 21.39 -11.94
CA VAL A 294 -8.95 21.79 -10.83
C VAL A 294 -9.80 22.23 -9.65
N LEU A 295 -9.66 21.54 -8.52
CA LEU A 295 -10.38 21.85 -7.30
C LEU A 295 -9.82 23.11 -6.64
N GLU A 296 -10.74 23.96 -6.18
CA GLU A 296 -10.46 25.11 -5.32
C GLU A 296 -10.14 24.66 -3.89
N GLU A 297 -9.39 25.48 -3.16
CA GLU A 297 -9.01 25.23 -1.75
C GLU A 297 -10.24 25.00 -0.83
N SER A 298 -11.39 25.59 -1.17
CA SER A 298 -12.67 25.41 -0.45
C SER A 298 -13.21 23.97 -0.47
N GLN A 299 -12.72 23.12 -1.36
CA GLN A 299 -13.04 21.69 -1.40
C GLN A 299 -12.25 20.89 -0.37
N VAL A 300 -11.18 21.45 0.19
CA VAL A 300 -10.45 20.82 1.28
C VAL A 300 -11.13 21.21 2.60
N ALA A 301 -11.74 20.22 3.25
CA ALA A 301 -12.48 20.42 4.50
C ALA A 301 -11.54 20.79 5.65
N TRP A 302 -10.37 20.16 5.72
CA TRP A 302 -9.35 20.43 6.73
C TRP A 302 -7.99 19.83 6.33
N ARG A 303 -6.94 20.26 7.03
CA ARG A 303 -5.57 19.74 6.91
C ARG A 303 -4.95 19.46 8.27
N VAL A 304 -4.14 18.40 8.32
CA VAL A 304 -3.27 18.09 9.47
C VAL A 304 -1.84 17.96 8.99
N LYS A 305 -0.90 18.66 9.65
CA LYS A 305 0.52 18.69 9.26
C LYS A 305 1.47 18.16 10.33
N LYS A 306 0.97 17.94 11.54
CA LYS A 306 1.77 17.52 12.70
C LYS A 306 1.52 16.05 12.96
N SER A 307 2.59 15.30 13.24
CA SER A 307 2.50 13.87 13.57
C SER A 307 1.80 13.05 12.47
N VAL A 308 2.14 13.37 11.22
CA VAL A 308 1.62 12.72 10.03
C VAL A 308 2.78 11.98 9.32
N PRO A 309 2.59 10.70 8.96
CA PRO A 309 3.60 9.94 8.23
C PRO A 309 3.84 10.45 6.80
N SER A 310 5.05 10.21 6.31
CA SER A 310 5.42 10.32 4.89
C SER A 310 5.46 8.95 4.18
N LYS A 311 5.72 7.85 4.92
CA LYS A 311 5.73 6.47 4.37
C LYS A 311 4.57 5.58 4.84
N PRO A 312 4.38 5.32 6.15
CA PRO A 312 3.27 4.47 6.60
C PRO A 312 1.93 5.07 6.19
N SER A 313 0.98 4.27 5.69
CA SER A 313 -0.36 4.79 5.38
C SER A 313 -1.29 4.71 6.60
N MET A 314 -2.23 5.66 6.67
CA MET A 314 -3.24 5.77 7.73
C MET A 314 -4.15 4.54 7.84
N LEU A 315 -4.84 4.42 8.97
CA LEU A 315 -5.95 3.50 9.22
C LEU A 315 -7.20 4.33 9.58
N LEU A 316 -8.40 3.82 9.32
CA LEU A 316 -9.65 4.51 9.61
C LEU A 316 -10.62 3.57 10.34
N LEU A 317 -10.97 3.89 11.58
CA LEU A 317 -11.99 3.14 12.33
C LEU A 317 -13.00 4.11 12.95
N ASP A 318 -14.28 3.89 12.68
CA ASP A 318 -15.41 4.62 13.27
C ASP A 318 -15.29 6.15 13.22
N GLY A 319 -14.73 6.69 12.12
CA GLY A 319 -14.54 8.13 11.97
C GLY A 319 -13.33 8.70 12.73
N ALA A 320 -12.35 7.87 13.07
CA ALA A 320 -11.04 8.30 13.53
C ALA A 320 -9.94 7.76 12.61
N LEU A 321 -8.99 8.62 12.25
CA LEU A 321 -7.78 8.27 11.52
C LEU A 321 -6.67 7.96 12.52
N PHE A 322 -6.06 6.79 12.38
CA PHE A 322 -4.93 6.36 13.20
C PHE A 322 -3.67 6.26 12.35
N MET A 323 -2.55 6.70 12.90
CA MET A 323 -1.28 6.78 12.20
C MET A 323 -0.12 6.43 13.12
N VAL A 324 0.99 6.03 12.51
CA VAL A 324 2.32 6.05 13.12
C VAL A 324 3.25 6.74 12.14
N ASP A 325 3.85 7.87 12.54
CA ASP A 325 4.79 8.58 11.68
C ASP A 325 6.16 7.90 11.61
N ASP A 326 6.95 8.32 10.62
CA ASP A 326 8.26 7.76 10.29
C ASP A 326 9.23 7.75 11.48
N SER A 327 9.00 8.61 12.49
CA SER A 327 9.83 8.80 13.68
C SER A 327 9.25 8.17 14.96
N GLY A 328 8.20 7.36 14.82
CA GLY A 328 7.59 6.60 15.91
C GLY A 328 6.69 7.43 16.80
N ILE A 329 5.98 8.41 16.22
CA ILE A 329 4.84 9.05 16.88
C ILE A 329 3.54 8.43 16.38
N ALA A 330 2.77 7.82 17.28
CA ALA A 330 1.40 7.44 16.99
C ALA A 330 0.47 8.63 17.21
N SER A 331 -0.54 8.77 16.36
CA SER A 331 -1.53 9.83 16.48
C SER A 331 -2.91 9.34 16.08
N CYS A 332 -3.93 9.97 16.66
CA CYS A 332 -5.33 9.79 16.30
C CYS A 332 -5.96 11.15 16.00
N VAL A 333 -6.66 11.23 14.88
CA VAL A 333 -7.30 12.44 14.37
C VAL A 333 -8.77 12.15 14.13
N ASP A 334 -9.66 13.06 14.54
CA ASP A 334 -11.07 12.98 14.17
C ASP A 334 -11.23 13.15 12.66
N ALA A 335 -11.81 12.16 11.99
CA ALA A 335 -11.90 12.14 10.52
C ALA A 335 -12.88 13.19 9.99
N LYS A 336 -13.76 13.74 10.83
CA LYS A 336 -14.74 14.75 10.43
C LYS A 336 -14.14 16.16 10.52
N SER A 337 -13.47 16.50 11.61
CA SER A 337 -12.95 17.86 11.84
C SER A 337 -11.46 18.03 11.55
N GLY A 338 -10.67 16.96 11.57
CA GLY A 338 -9.21 17.04 11.52
C GLY A 338 -8.57 17.36 12.87
N ASP A 339 -9.34 17.41 13.96
CA ASP A 339 -8.81 17.67 15.30
C ASP A 339 -7.97 16.48 15.77
N THR A 340 -6.79 16.78 16.33
CA THR A 340 -5.96 15.75 16.96
C THR A 340 -6.60 15.33 18.28
N LEU A 341 -7.00 14.06 18.38
CA LEU A 341 -7.59 13.47 19.58
C LEU A 341 -6.50 13.09 20.59
N TRP A 342 -5.40 12.50 20.11
CA TRP A 342 -4.21 12.24 20.91
C TRP A 342 -2.96 12.06 20.05
N THR A 343 -1.80 12.18 20.68
CA THR A 343 -0.48 11.94 20.06
C THR A 343 0.47 11.41 21.11
N GLU A 344 1.12 10.27 20.83
CA GLU A 344 2.00 9.59 21.77
C GLU A 344 3.24 9.01 21.10
N ARG A 345 4.32 8.86 21.87
CA ARG A 345 5.56 8.27 21.35
C ARG A 345 5.55 6.75 21.52
N VAL A 346 5.70 6.05 20.41
CA VAL A 346 5.87 4.58 20.34
C VAL A 346 7.36 4.20 20.22
N GLY A 347 8.14 5.07 19.58
CA GLY A 347 9.59 4.90 19.40
C GLY A 347 9.99 3.98 18.23
N GLY A 348 11.21 4.18 17.73
CA GLY A 348 11.73 3.50 16.53
C GLY A 348 11.40 4.22 15.22
N ASN A 349 11.88 3.67 14.11
CA ASN A 349 11.66 4.23 12.78
C ASN A 349 10.65 3.40 12.00
N PHE A 350 9.70 4.04 11.31
CA PHE A 350 8.64 3.32 10.61
C PHE A 350 8.69 3.54 9.09
N SER A 351 8.60 2.42 8.38
CA SER A 351 8.36 2.35 6.93
C SER A 351 7.11 1.52 6.63
N ALA A 352 6.97 0.40 7.33
CA ALA A 352 5.81 -0.47 7.22
C ALA A 352 4.53 0.29 7.63
N SER A 353 3.45 0.06 6.90
CA SER A 353 2.15 0.55 7.31
C SER A 353 1.60 -0.27 8.48
N PRO A 354 0.90 0.36 9.43
CA PRO A 354 0.21 -0.38 10.48
C PRO A 354 -0.98 -1.17 9.93
N LEU A 355 -1.41 -2.18 10.68
CA LEU A 355 -2.58 -3.01 10.42
C LEU A 355 -3.60 -2.84 11.54
N LEU A 356 -4.88 -2.78 11.20
CA LEU A 356 -5.99 -2.80 12.16
C LEU A 356 -6.69 -4.16 12.14
N SER A 357 -6.84 -4.77 13.31
CA SER A 357 -7.64 -5.99 13.50
C SER A 357 -8.35 -5.95 14.85
N ASP A 358 -9.69 -6.03 14.83
CA ASP A 358 -10.54 -6.10 16.03
C ASP A 358 -10.18 -5.09 17.12
N GLY A 359 -10.11 -3.81 16.74
CA GLY A 359 -9.81 -2.70 17.65
C GLY A 359 -8.36 -2.64 18.13
N ARG A 360 -7.44 -3.40 17.50
CA ARG A 360 -6.01 -3.38 17.77
C ARG A 360 -5.25 -2.90 16.56
N ILE A 361 -4.26 -2.05 16.78
CA ILE A 361 -3.33 -1.57 15.76
C ILE A 361 -1.98 -2.22 15.98
N TYR A 362 -1.47 -2.85 14.92
CA TYR A 362 -0.18 -3.53 14.87
C TYR A 362 0.81 -2.66 14.10
N ALA A 363 1.81 -2.13 14.78
CA ALA A 363 2.83 -1.28 14.18
C ALA A 363 4.21 -1.93 14.30
N CYS A 364 4.81 -2.30 13.17
CA CYS A 364 6.15 -2.88 13.09
C CYS A 364 7.17 -1.84 12.63
N ASN A 365 8.28 -1.71 13.34
CA ASN A 365 9.32 -0.73 13.02
C ASN A 365 10.51 -1.37 12.27
N GLU A 366 11.41 -0.51 11.78
CA GLU A 366 12.60 -0.88 11.01
C GLU A 366 13.68 -1.59 11.84
N GLU A 367 13.54 -1.60 13.16
CA GLU A 367 14.41 -2.25 14.15
C GLU A 367 13.86 -3.60 14.65
N GLY A 368 12.66 -4.02 14.22
CA GLY A 368 12.06 -5.31 14.60
C GLY A 368 11.14 -5.26 15.80
N LYS A 369 10.91 -4.09 16.41
CA LYS A 369 9.89 -3.94 17.45
C LYS A 369 8.51 -3.90 16.79
N MET A 370 7.62 -4.75 17.26
CA MET A 370 6.18 -4.62 17.06
C MET A 370 5.56 -4.02 18.32
N THR A 371 4.76 -2.98 18.15
CA THR A 371 3.89 -2.45 19.21
C THR A 371 2.44 -2.65 18.81
N VAL A 372 1.67 -3.26 19.70
CA VAL A 372 0.22 -3.45 19.55
C VAL A 372 -0.48 -2.51 20.51
N PHE A 373 -1.35 -1.64 20.02
CA PHE A 373 -2.08 -0.69 20.85
C PHE A 373 -3.56 -0.63 20.46
N ALA A 374 -4.41 -0.16 21.38
CA ALA A 374 -5.84 -0.07 21.16
C ALA A 374 -6.17 1.03 20.14
N ALA A 375 -7.09 0.75 19.22
CA ALA A 375 -7.66 1.70 18.28
C ALA A 375 -8.77 2.54 18.97
N GLU A 376 -8.40 3.26 20.02
CA GLU A 376 -9.34 4.04 20.84
C GLU A 376 -9.22 5.54 20.55
N LYS A 377 -10.36 6.23 20.43
CA LYS A 377 -10.39 7.69 20.25
C LYS A 377 -9.97 8.46 21.50
N THR A 378 -10.14 7.85 22.67
CA THR A 378 -9.99 8.51 23.97
C THR A 378 -8.55 8.57 24.48
N GLY A 379 -7.64 7.82 23.86
CA GLY A 379 -6.24 7.82 24.24
C GLY A 379 -5.45 6.66 23.63
N TYR A 380 -4.14 6.69 23.87
CA TYR A 380 -3.20 5.65 23.48
C TYR A 380 -3.04 4.64 24.61
N ARG A 381 -3.19 3.36 24.30
CA ARG A 381 -3.04 2.27 25.27
C ARG A 381 -2.36 1.07 24.64
N VAL A 382 -1.14 0.78 25.07
CA VAL A 382 -0.39 -0.41 24.65
C VAL A 382 -1.09 -1.67 25.16
N LEU A 383 -1.25 -2.63 24.27
CA LEU A 383 -1.82 -3.95 24.53
C LEU A 383 -0.74 -5.04 24.57
N GLY A 384 0.38 -4.81 23.91
CA GLY A 384 1.50 -5.72 23.88
C GLY A 384 2.65 -5.17 23.04
N GLU A 385 3.84 -5.69 23.31
CA GLU A 385 5.05 -5.40 22.55
C GLU A 385 5.80 -6.69 22.30
N GLY A 386 6.49 -6.77 21.16
CA GLY A 386 7.35 -7.89 20.82
C GLY A 386 8.56 -7.43 20.03
N GLN A 387 9.65 -8.19 20.11
CA GLN A 387 10.90 -7.91 19.40
C GLN A 387 11.22 -9.08 18.48
N PHE A 388 11.51 -8.78 17.22
CA PHE A 388 12.03 -9.69 16.20
C PHE A 388 13.51 -9.43 15.94
N GLU A 389 14.25 -10.43 15.46
CA GLU A 389 15.68 -10.28 15.16
C GLU A 389 15.97 -9.27 14.06
N SER A 390 15.04 -9.12 13.11
CA SER A 390 15.17 -8.24 11.96
C SER A 390 13.94 -7.36 11.80
N GLY A 391 14.15 -6.13 11.34
CA GLY A 391 13.08 -5.15 11.20
C GLY A 391 12.25 -5.25 9.94
N PHE A 392 11.24 -4.38 9.87
CA PHE A 392 10.16 -4.45 8.89
C PHE A 392 10.10 -3.17 8.05
N LEU A 393 10.03 -3.34 6.73
CA LEU A 393 9.65 -2.30 5.78
C LEU A 393 8.38 -2.68 5.02
N ALA A 394 8.16 -3.98 4.82
CA ALA A 394 6.90 -4.53 4.32
C ALA A 394 5.82 -4.46 5.39
N SER A 395 4.57 -4.27 4.97
CA SER A 395 3.42 -4.19 5.87
C SER A 395 2.92 -5.60 6.23
N PRO A 396 2.39 -5.80 7.44
CA PRO A 396 1.85 -7.11 7.85
C PRO A 396 0.59 -7.48 7.05
N ALA A 397 0.33 -8.77 6.96
CA ALA A 397 -0.92 -9.34 6.42
C ALA A 397 -1.59 -10.26 7.45
N VAL A 398 -2.87 -10.54 7.28
CA VAL A 398 -3.65 -11.43 8.16
C VAL A 398 -4.38 -12.47 7.34
N SER A 399 -4.37 -13.72 7.81
CA SER A 399 -5.23 -14.80 7.29
C SER A 399 -5.53 -15.79 8.40
N GLY A 400 -6.81 -16.10 8.63
CA GLY A 400 -7.21 -17.13 9.59
C GLY A 400 -6.77 -16.86 11.03
N GLY A 401 -6.65 -15.60 11.43
CA GLY A 401 -6.19 -15.20 12.77
C GLY A 401 -4.67 -15.20 12.97
N ALA A 402 -3.90 -15.60 11.96
CA ALA A 402 -2.45 -15.49 11.96
C ALA A 402 -1.99 -14.21 11.26
N LEU A 403 -0.92 -13.62 11.77
CA LEU A 403 -0.15 -12.56 11.10
C LEU A 403 0.93 -13.18 10.23
N TYR A 404 1.11 -12.58 9.06
CA TYR A 404 2.21 -12.88 8.15
C TYR A 404 3.08 -11.64 8.05
N LEU A 405 4.33 -11.77 8.49
CA LEU A 405 5.24 -10.65 8.66
C LEU A 405 6.46 -10.86 7.78
N ARG A 406 6.71 -9.94 6.85
CA ARG A 406 7.94 -9.95 6.03
C ARG A 406 8.96 -8.99 6.64
N SER A 407 9.93 -9.54 7.37
CA SER A 407 11.10 -8.78 7.81
C SER A 407 12.09 -8.59 6.66
N LYS A 408 13.20 -7.89 6.92
CA LYS A 408 14.29 -7.73 5.95
C LYS A 408 14.86 -9.06 5.45
N THR A 409 14.75 -10.14 6.24
CA THR A 409 15.42 -11.42 5.96
C THR A 409 14.49 -12.64 5.95
N HIS A 410 13.30 -12.56 6.55
CA HIS A 410 12.43 -13.72 6.72
C HIS A 410 10.95 -13.39 6.53
N LEU A 411 10.17 -14.40 6.16
CA LEU A 411 8.73 -14.43 6.32
C LEU A 411 8.38 -15.21 7.58
N TYR A 412 7.52 -14.65 8.43
CA TYR A 412 7.02 -15.29 9.63
C TYR A 412 5.52 -15.56 9.49
N ARG A 413 5.05 -16.68 10.04
CA ARG A 413 3.66 -16.82 10.48
C ARG A 413 3.64 -16.80 12.00
N VAL A 414 2.90 -15.85 12.56
CA VAL A 414 2.69 -15.74 14.00
C VAL A 414 1.20 -15.78 14.35
N GLU A 415 0.84 -16.54 15.36
CA GLU A 415 -0.55 -16.67 15.83
C GLU A 415 -0.59 -16.84 17.35
N ALA A 416 -1.78 -16.73 17.94
CA ALA A 416 -1.91 -16.98 19.38
C ALA A 416 -1.51 -18.43 19.70
N ALA A 417 -0.84 -18.63 20.83
CA ALA A 417 -0.69 -19.98 21.38
C ALA A 417 -2.07 -20.62 21.54
N GLN A 418 -2.18 -21.90 21.15
CA GLN A 418 -3.43 -22.67 21.27
C GLN A 418 -3.75 -22.96 22.73
#